data_AF-A0A385FXP9-F1
#
_entry.id   AF-A0A385FXP9-F1
#
_cell.length_a   1.000
_cell.length_b   1.000
_cell.length_c   1.000
_cell.angle_alpha   90.00
_cell.angle_beta   90.00
_cell.angle_gamma   90.00
#
_symmetry.space_group_name_H-M   'P 1'
#
loop_
_entity.id
_entity.type
_entity.pdbx_description
1 polymer ?
#
loop_
_entity_poly.entity_id
_entity_poly.type
_entity_poly.pdbx_seq_one_letter_code
_entity_poly.pdbx_strand_id
1 'polypeptide(L)'
;MERVLVTTSAAGVPLALDIEGRRWQVGADPIRWYERLAWWESARRMPRGSMARIDVQIWQVQARIGRNPRSPLVTFELVHDRDGGGWVVRARETAAA
;
A
#
# COMPACT_ATOMS: atom_id res chain seq x y z
N MET A 1 0.11 7.44 9.32
CA MET A 1 -0.19 6.74 8.05
C MET A 1 -1.67 6.46 8.02
N GLU A 2 -2.35 6.81 6.93
CA GLU A 2 -3.79 6.59 6.76
C GLU A 2 -4.04 5.16 6.29
N ARG A 3 -5.00 4.46 6.91
CA ARG A 3 -5.42 3.12 6.48
C ARG A 3 -6.32 3.26 5.26
N VAL A 4 -6.05 2.44 4.26
CA VAL A 4 -6.78 2.46 2.98
C VAL A 4 -7.36 1.11 2.68
N LEU A 5 -8.55 1.11 2.07
CA LEU A 5 -9.14 -0.10 1.54
C LEU A 5 -8.56 -0.34 0.16
N VAL A 6 -8.08 -1.56 -0.07
CA VAL A 6 -7.49 -1.99 -1.33
C VAL A 6 -8.32 -3.11 -1.89
N THR A 7 -8.98 -2.86 -3.02
CA THR A 7 -9.59 -3.92 -3.81
C THR A 7 -8.48 -4.64 -4.56
N THR A 8 -8.41 -5.97 -4.41
CA THR A 8 -7.40 -6.79 -5.08
C THR A 8 -8.03 -7.78 -6.06
N SER A 9 -7.24 -8.24 -7.03
CA SER A 9 -7.57 -9.39 -7.86
C SER A 9 -7.51 -10.69 -7.05
N ALA A 10 -7.96 -11.81 -7.63
CA ALA A 10 -7.82 -13.13 -7.01
C ALA A 10 -6.35 -13.50 -6.68
N ALA A 11 -5.39 -12.92 -7.40
CA ALA A 11 -3.95 -13.08 -7.15
C ALA A 11 -3.38 -12.10 -6.10
N GLY A 12 -4.22 -11.25 -5.50
CA GLY A 12 -3.82 -10.26 -4.50
C GLY A 12 -3.18 -8.98 -5.09
N VAL A 13 -3.28 -8.76 -6.41
CA VAL A 13 -2.74 -7.56 -7.07
C VAL A 13 -3.72 -6.39 -6.89
N PRO A 14 -3.28 -5.19 -6.49
CA PRO A 14 -4.15 -4.02 -6.34
C PRO A 14 -4.86 -3.63 -7.65
N LEU A 15 -6.17 -3.42 -7.56
CA LEU A 15 -7.02 -2.96 -8.67
C LEU A 15 -7.62 -1.57 -8.41
N ALA A 16 -7.91 -1.25 -7.15
CA ALA A 16 -8.42 0.04 -6.75
C ALA A 16 -8.12 0.35 -5.29
N LEU A 17 -8.04 1.64 -4.96
CA LEU A 17 -7.87 2.16 -3.61
C LEU A 17 -9.07 3.03 -3.26
N ASP A 18 -9.55 2.97 -2.03
CA ASP A 18 -10.49 3.94 -1.49
C ASP A 18 -9.76 4.77 -0.42
N ILE A 19 -9.56 6.05 -0.71
CA ILE A 19 -8.78 7.02 0.08
C ILE A 19 -9.64 8.25 0.32
N GLU A 20 -9.84 8.65 1.58
CA GLU A 20 -10.68 9.82 1.94
C GLU A 20 -12.07 9.81 1.26
N GLY A 21 -12.71 8.63 1.13
CA GLY A 21 -14.00 8.47 0.46
C GLY A 21 -13.97 8.60 -1.08
N ARG A 22 -12.78 8.70 -1.68
CA ARG A 22 -12.58 8.77 -3.13
C ARG A 22 -11.99 7.48 -3.65
N ARG A 23 -12.58 6.95 -4.73
CA ARG A 23 -12.09 5.75 -5.40
C ARG A 23 -11.04 6.09 -6.45
N TRP A 24 -9.89 5.45 -6.33
CA TRP A 24 -8.76 5.53 -7.25
C TRP A 24 -8.63 4.21 -8.01
N GLN A 25 -8.61 4.27 -9.34
CA GLN A 25 -8.43 3.09 -10.18
C GLN A 25 -6.98 2.93 -10.57
N VAL A 26 -6.41 1.74 -10.33
CA VAL A 26 -5.05 1.42 -10.77
C VAL A 26 -5.00 1.44 -12.29
N GLY A 27 -4.04 2.18 -12.84
CA GLY A 27 -3.94 2.46 -14.27
C GLY A 27 -2.63 2.02 -14.93
N ALA A 28 -1.69 1.48 -14.16
CA ALA A 28 -0.46 0.84 -14.63
C ALA A 28 -0.16 -0.37 -13.74
N ASP A 29 0.67 -1.30 -14.23
CA ASP A 29 1.00 -2.52 -13.50
C ASP A 29 1.67 -2.22 -12.16
N PRO A 30 1.10 -2.69 -11.03
CA PRO A 30 1.69 -2.51 -9.71
C PRO A 30 3.06 -3.18 -9.56
N ILE A 31 3.97 -2.52 -8.83
CA ILE A 31 5.28 -3.09 -8.47
C ILE A 31 5.24 -3.55 -7.02
N ARG A 32 5.69 -4.77 -6.75
CA ARG A 32 5.75 -5.35 -5.40
C ARG A 32 7.18 -5.62 -4.96
N TRP A 33 7.47 -5.26 -3.72
CA TRP A 33 8.68 -5.69 -3.02
C TRP A 33 8.39 -5.93 -1.54
N TYR A 34 9.43 -6.37 -0.84
CA TYR A 34 9.42 -6.54 0.60
C TYR A 34 10.57 -5.74 1.19
N GLU A 35 10.30 -5.01 2.27
CA GLU A 35 11.32 -4.33 3.06
C GLU A 35 11.51 -5.02 4.39
N ARG A 36 12.77 -5.07 4.84
CA ARG A 36 13.14 -5.68 6.10
C ARG A 36 13.03 -4.67 7.23
N LEU A 37 12.20 -4.95 8.23
CA LEU A 37 12.11 -4.18 9.46
C LEU A 37 12.76 -4.94 10.62
N ALA A 38 13.73 -4.29 11.22
CA ALA A 38 14.42 -4.72 12.40
C ALA A 38 13.56 -4.47 13.65
N TRP A 39 12.74 -5.44 14.06
CA TRP A 39 11.93 -5.28 15.29
C TRP A 39 12.78 -4.94 16.53
N TRP A 40 14.06 -5.32 16.54
CA TRP A 40 15.00 -5.04 17.63
C TRP A 40 15.37 -3.55 17.74
N GLU A 41 15.13 -2.74 16.72
CA GLU A 41 15.25 -1.28 16.83
C GLU A 41 14.11 -0.68 17.64
N SER A 42 12.94 -1.34 17.67
CA SER A 42 11.73 -0.83 18.33
C SER A 42 11.38 -1.56 19.63
N ALA A 43 11.97 -2.72 19.92
CA ALA A 43 11.65 -3.51 21.11
C ALA A 43 12.87 -4.24 21.71
N ARG A 44 12.99 -4.21 23.05
CA ARG A 44 14.05 -4.90 23.80
C ARG A 44 13.98 -6.43 23.74
N ARG A 45 12.82 -6.99 23.39
CA ARG A 45 12.60 -8.44 23.25
C ARG A 45 11.65 -8.70 22.10
N MET A 46 11.76 -9.89 21.52
CA MET A 46 10.88 -10.33 20.43
C MET A 46 9.42 -10.22 20.87
N PRO A 47 8.56 -9.50 20.14
CA PRO A 47 7.13 -9.46 20.42
C PRO A 47 6.54 -10.87 20.37
N ARG A 48 5.78 -11.26 21.40
CA ARG A 48 5.13 -12.58 21.46
C ARG A 48 3.77 -12.50 20.77
N GLY A 49 3.54 -13.36 19.77
CA GLY A 49 2.33 -13.37 18.95
C GLY A 49 2.65 -13.48 17.46
N SER A 50 1.67 -13.87 16.65
CA SER A 50 1.79 -13.95 15.20
C SER A 50 2.18 -12.57 14.64
N MET A 51 3.37 -12.50 14.04
CA MET A 51 3.96 -11.36 13.30
C MET A 51 4.99 -10.50 14.04
N ALA A 52 6.03 -11.15 14.56
CA ALA A 52 7.39 -10.64 14.35
C ALA A 52 7.75 -10.72 12.83
N ARG A 53 6.95 -10.06 11.97
CA ARG A 53 7.19 -10.01 10.54
C ARG A 53 8.44 -9.16 10.32
N ILE A 54 9.50 -9.85 9.94
CA ILE A 54 10.77 -9.25 9.57
C ILE A 54 10.64 -8.57 8.21
N ASP A 55 9.77 -9.10 7.34
CA ASP A 55 9.51 -8.55 6.02
C ASP A 55 8.09 -7.95 5.96
N VAL A 56 8.01 -6.73 5.45
CA VAL A 56 6.75 -6.02 5.20
C VAL A 56 6.54 -5.91 3.70
N GLN A 57 5.36 -6.33 3.23
CA GLN A 57 5.00 -6.23 1.83
C GLN A 57 4.67 -4.79 1.47
N ILE A 58 5.19 -4.34 0.33
CA ILE A 58 4.97 -3.01 -0.19
C ILE A 58 4.52 -3.10 -1.65
N TRP A 59 3.52 -2.28 -1.98
CA TRP A 59 3.12 -2.02 -3.36
C TRP A 59 3.39 -0.58 -3.73
N GLN A 60 4.01 -0.34 -4.88
CA GLN A 60 3.90 0.91 -5.61
C GLN A 60 2.78 0.76 -6.64
N VAL A 61 1.80 1.65 -6.57
CA VAL A 61 0.66 1.65 -7.49
C VAL A 61 0.52 3.01 -8.12
N GLN A 62 0.23 3.03 -9.42
CA GLN A 62 -0.16 4.26 -10.11
C GLN A 62 -1.66 4.22 -10.33
N ALA A 63 -2.38 5.17 -9.73
CA ALA A 63 -3.83 5.20 -9.78
C ALA A 63 -4.35 6.59 -10.16
N ARG A 64 -5.52 6.62 -10.80
CA ARG A 64 -6.20 7.84 -11.20
C ARG A 64 -7.53 7.97 -10.46
N ILE A 65 -7.94 9.20 -10.18
CA ILE A 65 -9.24 9.47 -9.57
C ILE A 65 -10.37 9.33 -10.59
N GLY A 66 -11.43 8.60 -10.20
CA GLY A 66 -12.61 8.39 -11.04
C GLY A 66 -12.37 7.45 -12.24
N ARG A 67 -13.25 7.56 -13.26
CA ARG A 67 -13.24 6.69 -14.46
C ARG A 67 -12.66 7.36 -15.71
N ASN A 68 -12.21 8.61 -15.63
CA ASN A 68 -11.71 9.35 -16.80
C ASN A 68 -10.28 8.86 -17.16
N PRO A 69 -10.06 8.28 -18.35
CA PRO A 69 -8.74 7.83 -18.77
C PRO A 69 -7.73 8.97 -18.98
N ARG A 70 -8.18 10.22 -19.06
CA ARG A 70 -7.30 11.40 -19.15
C ARG A 70 -6.89 11.98 -17.80
N SER A 71 -7.47 11.48 -16.70
CA SER A 71 -7.04 11.89 -15.36
C SER A 71 -5.57 11.49 -15.15
N PRO A 72 -4.75 12.37 -14.56
CA PRO A 72 -3.35 12.07 -14.29
C PRO A 72 -3.22 10.89 -13.33
N LEU A 73 -2.14 10.12 -13.49
CA LEU A 73 -1.76 9.08 -12.55
C LEU A 73 -1.04 9.70 -11.34
N VAL A 74 -1.38 9.20 -10.17
CA VAL A 74 -0.72 9.49 -8.91
C VAL A 74 -0.11 8.19 -8.41
N THR A 75 1.16 8.25 -8.02
CA THR A 75 1.89 7.12 -7.44
C THR A 75 1.59 7.06 -5.95
N PHE A 76 1.23 5.90 -5.45
CA PHE A 76 1.07 5.60 -4.03
C PHE A 76 1.98 4.45 -3.64
N GLU A 77 2.61 4.58 -2.48
CA GLU A 77 3.23 3.45 -1.79
C GLU A 77 2.31 2.93 -0.69
N LEU A 78 1.91 1.67 -0.81
CA LEU A 78 1.05 0.97 0.12
C LEU A 78 1.87 -0.02 0.92
N VAL A 79 1.81 0.08 2.23
CA VAL A 79 2.51 -0.80 3.16
C VAL A 79 1.50 -1.70 3.84
N HIS A 80 1.78 -3.00 3.86
CA HIS A 80 0.91 -3.95 4.56
C HIS A 80 1.04 -3.77 6.07
N ASP A 81 -0.06 -3.42 6.72
CA ASP A 81 -0.14 -3.26 8.16
C ASP A 81 0.11 -4.60 8.86
N ARG A 82 1.08 -4.59 9.76
CA ARG A 82 1.56 -5.76 10.50
C ARG A 82 0.59 -6.21 11.59
N ASP A 83 -0.14 -5.27 12.19
CA ASP A 83 -0.92 -5.50 13.40
C ASP A 83 -2.40 -5.75 13.08
N GLY A 84 -2.91 -5.14 12.00
CA GLY A 84 -4.33 -5.22 11.66
C GLY A 84 -4.66 -5.81 10.28
N GLY A 85 -3.68 -6.30 9.52
CA GLY A 85 -3.90 -7.02 8.25
C GLY A 85 -4.39 -6.19 7.07
N GLY A 86 -4.35 -4.86 7.17
CA GLY A 86 -4.80 -3.93 6.13
C GLY A 86 -3.65 -3.29 5.36
N TRP A 87 -3.95 -2.22 4.62
CA TRP A 87 -2.95 -1.42 3.91
C TRP A 87 -2.93 0.00 4.47
N VAL A 88 -1.75 0.60 4.50
CA VAL A 88 -1.58 2.02 4.85
C VAL A 88 -0.81 2.74 3.74
N VAL A 89 -1.16 4.00 3.48
CA VAL A 89 -0.38 4.83 2.56
C VAL A 89 0.85 5.37 3.28
N ARG A 90 2.03 5.00 2.78
CA ARG A 90 3.32 5.53 3.22
C ARG A 90 3.70 6.80 2.49
N ALA A 91 3.53 6.82 1.17
CA ALA A 91 3.86 7.95 0.31
C ALA A 91 2.79 8.15 -0.77
N ARG A 92 2.61 9.42 -1.17
CA ARG A 92 1.79 9.83 -2.31
C ARG A 92 2.56 10.86 -3.12
N GLU A 93 2.69 10.62 -4.42
CA GLU A 93 3.42 11.48 -5.34
C GLU A 93 2.59 11.69 -6.60
N THR A 94 2.32 12.94 -6.94
CA THR A 94 1.71 13.27 -8.21
C THR A 94 2.78 13.15 -9.28
N ALA A 95 2.54 12.40 -10.37
CA ALA A 95 3.46 12.41 -11.50
C ALA A 95 3.60 13.86 -12.00
N ALA A 96 4.83 14.33 -12.18
CA ALA A 96 5.08 15.63 -12.78
C ALA A 96 4.47 15.64 -14.19
N ALA A 97 3.67 16.67 -14.47
CA ALA A 97 3.00 16.88 -15.75
C ALA A 97 3.97 17.25 -16.87
#